data_AF-A0A438CZ42-F1
#
_entry.id   AF-A0A438CZ42-F1
#
_cell.length_a   1.000
_cell.length_b   1.000
_cell.length_c   1.000
_cell.angle_alpha   90.00
_cell.angle_beta   90.00
_cell.angle_gamma   90.00
#
_symmetry.space_group_name_H-M   'P 1'
#
loop_
_entity.id
_entity.type
_entity.pdbx_description
1 polymer ?
#
loop_
_entity_poly.entity_id
_entity_poly.type
_entity_poly.pdbx_seq_one_letter_code
_entity_poly.pdbx_strand_id
1 'polypeptide(L)'
;MSTYSPSYSSSSLRDLCVSPLCSDVHSSDNSYDPCAVAGCSLSTLVKGTCPRPCPSFAYTYGAGGVVIGTLTRDTLTTHGSSPSFTREVPNFCFGCVGSTYREPIGIAGFGRGVLSLPSQLGFLQKGFSHCFLGFKFANNPNISSPLVIGDLAISSNDHLQFTSLLKNPMYPNYYYIGLEAITVGQCHCDSGAFKPEGV
;
A
#
# COMPACT_ATOMS: atom_id res chain seq x y z
N MET A 1 18.03 10.44 12.21
CA MET A 1 16.62 9.99 12.21
C MET A 1 16.55 8.72 13.05
N SER A 2 15.65 8.66 14.03
CA SER A 2 15.40 7.43 14.80
C SER A 2 14.75 6.40 13.88
N THR A 3 15.31 5.18 13.84
CA THR A 3 14.71 4.07 13.11
C THR A 3 13.59 3.49 13.96
N TYR A 4 12.39 3.35 13.40
CA TYR A 4 11.29 2.68 14.07
C TYR A 4 11.64 1.21 14.32
N SER A 5 11.40 0.71 15.53
CA SER A 5 11.47 -0.72 15.84
C SER A 5 10.16 -1.15 16.53
N PRO A 6 9.47 -2.17 16.01
CA PRO A 6 8.29 -2.75 16.64
C PRO A 6 8.52 -3.13 18.11
N SER A 7 9.74 -3.59 18.46
CA SER A 7 10.10 -4.01 19.81
C SER A 7 10.08 -2.89 20.86
N TYR A 8 10.12 -1.63 20.44
CA TYR A 8 10.13 -0.47 21.33
C TYR A 8 8.76 0.22 21.42
N SER A 9 7.79 -0.20 20.62
CA SER A 9 6.44 0.37 20.64
C SER A 9 5.53 -0.46 21.53
N SER A 10 4.88 0.18 22.50
CA SER A 10 3.92 -0.46 23.39
C SER A 10 2.58 -0.78 22.71
N SER A 11 2.28 -0.13 21.57
CA SER A 11 1.09 -0.41 20.75
C SER A 11 1.35 -1.39 19.61
N SER A 12 2.60 -1.85 19.43
CA SER A 12 2.93 -2.83 18.40
C SER A 12 2.47 -4.23 18.79
N LEU A 13 1.69 -4.85 17.91
CA LEU A 13 1.15 -6.19 18.09
C LEU A 13 1.20 -6.97 16.79
N ARG A 14 1.58 -8.25 16.84
CA ARG A 14 1.45 -9.13 15.67
C ARG A 14 -0.03 -9.36 15.37
N ASP A 15 -0.40 -9.28 14.08
CA ASP A 15 -1.78 -9.55 13.69
C ASP A 15 -2.14 -11.02 13.90
N LEU A 16 -3.43 -11.31 14.02
CA LEU A 16 -3.95 -12.64 14.33
C LEU A 16 -4.83 -13.17 13.20
N CYS A 17 -5.08 -14.47 13.18
CA CYS A 17 -5.97 -15.13 12.22
C CYS A 17 -7.45 -14.72 12.34
N VAL A 18 -7.85 -14.05 13.42
CA VAL A 18 -9.16 -13.39 13.56
C VAL A 18 -9.29 -12.16 12.64
N SER A 19 -8.18 -11.56 12.25
CA SER A 19 -8.19 -10.37 11.42
C SER A 19 -8.51 -10.71 9.96
N PRO A 20 -9.47 -10.01 9.32
CA PRO A 20 -9.69 -10.15 7.88
C PRO A 20 -8.45 -9.74 7.07
N LEU A 21 -7.63 -8.82 7.58
CA LEU A 21 -6.39 -8.40 6.93
C LEU A 21 -5.35 -9.53 6.85
N CYS A 22 -5.40 -10.49 7.78
CA CYS A 22 -4.58 -11.70 7.70
C CYS A 22 -5.03 -12.58 6.53
N SER A 23 -6.34 -12.74 6.33
CA SER A 23 -6.84 -13.44 5.14
C SER A 23 -6.43 -12.68 3.87
N ASP A 24 -6.60 -11.36 3.84
CA ASP A 24 -6.31 -10.52 2.67
C ASP A 24 -4.83 -10.56 2.24
N VAL A 25 -3.88 -10.62 3.19
CA VAL A 25 -2.44 -10.71 2.85
C VAL A 25 -2.07 -12.04 2.19
N HIS A 26 -2.86 -13.09 2.44
CA HIS A 26 -2.65 -14.44 1.91
C HIS A 26 -3.56 -14.77 0.71
N SER A 27 -4.56 -13.94 0.43
CA SER A 27 -5.70 -14.24 -0.45
C SER A 27 -5.45 -14.03 -1.96
N SER A 28 -4.29 -14.39 -2.51
CA SER A 28 -4.14 -14.35 -3.99
C SER A 28 -4.19 -15.70 -4.69
N ASP A 29 -3.56 -16.78 -4.21
CA ASP A 29 -3.32 -17.92 -5.13
C ASP A 29 -3.36 -19.33 -4.53
N ASN A 30 -3.71 -19.52 -3.25
CA ASN A 30 -3.57 -20.83 -2.61
C ASN A 30 -4.89 -21.41 -2.11
N SER A 31 -5.14 -22.68 -2.45
CA SER A 31 -6.29 -23.47 -1.97
C SER A 31 -6.24 -23.78 -0.46
N TYR A 32 -5.15 -23.39 0.21
CA TYR A 32 -4.90 -23.62 1.63
C TYR A 32 -4.94 -22.30 2.39
N ASP A 33 -5.80 -22.23 3.41
CA ASP A 33 -5.82 -21.13 4.36
C ASP A 33 -4.60 -21.26 5.29
N PRO A 34 -3.63 -20.33 5.27
CA PRO A 34 -2.45 -20.40 6.12
C PRO A 34 -2.79 -20.44 7.62
N CYS A 35 -3.91 -19.86 8.02
CA CYS A 35 -4.39 -19.92 9.39
C CYS A 35 -4.91 -21.31 9.77
N ALA A 36 -5.48 -22.07 8.82
CA ALA A 36 -5.79 -23.49 9.05
C ALA A 36 -4.50 -24.30 9.32
N VAL A 37 -3.44 -24.04 8.54
CA VAL A 37 -2.12 -24.67 8.75
C VAL A 37 -1.52 -24.28 10.11
N ALA A 38 -1.77 -23.06 10.57
CA ALA A 38 -1.38 -22.61 11.92
C ALA A 38 -2.18 -23.25 13.06
N GLY A 39 -3.09 -24.18 12.76
CA GLY A 39 -3.86 -24.95 13.73
C GLY A 39 -5.21 -24.32 14.11
N CYS A 40 -5.77 -23.44 13.27
CA CYS A 40 -7.16 -23.02 13.40
C CYS A 40 -8.10 -24.10 12.85
N SER A 41 -9.19 -24.40 13.55
CA SER A 41 -10.23 -25.27 12.98
C SER A 41 -11.06 -24.49 11.96
N LEU A 42 -11.65 -25.19 10.99
CA LEU A 42 -12.54 -24.55 10.01
C LEU A 42 -13.66 -23.75 10.67
N SER A 43 -14.21 -24.27 11.78
CA SER A 43 -15.25 -23.59 12.55
C SER A 43 -14.81 -22.27 13.18
N THR A 44 -13.54 -22.13 13.60
CA THR A 44 -13.01 -20.88 14.17
C THR A 44 -12.57 -19.90 13.09
N LEU A 45 -12.15 -20.39 11.92
CA LEU A 45 -11.85 -19.55 10.75
C LEU A 45 -13.10 -18.88 10.21
N VAL A 46 -14.16 -19.66 9.95
CA VAL A 46 -15.44 -19.14 9.44
C VAL A 46 -16.07 -18.13 10.42
N LYS A 47 -15.88 -18.33 11.72
CA LYS A 47 -16.36 -17.41 12.76
C LYS A 47 -15.42 -16.24 13.03
N GLY A 48 -14.20 -16.24 12.47
CA GLY A 48 -13.17 -15.25 12.76
C GLY A 48 -12.79 -15.22 14.25
N THR A 49 -12.70 -16.36 14.92
CA THR A 49 -12.42 -16.43 16.37
C THR A 49 -11.10 -17.11 16.69
N CYS A 50 -10.24 -17.36 15.69
CA CYS A 50 -8.99 -18.04 15.92
C CYS A 50 -7.92 -17.07 16.48
N PRO A 51 -7.43 -17.26 17.72
CA PRO A 51 -6.46 -16.35 18.33
C PRO A 51 -5.01 -16.67 17.92
N ARG A 52 -4.81 -17.49 16.88
CA ARG A 52 -3.47 -17.85 16.42
C ARG A 52 -2.80 -16.65 15.73
N PRO A 53 -1.48 -16.46 15.88
CA PRO A 53 -0.76 -15.43 15.15
C PRO A 53 -0.91 -15.61 13.64
N CYS A 54 -1.07 -14.49 12.92
CA CYS A 54 -1.13 -14.50 11.46
C CYS A 54 0.18 -15.06 10.89
N PRO A 55 0.14 -16.10 10.03
CA PRO A 55 1.32 -16.69 9.42
C PRO A 55 2.13 -15.67 8.61
N SER A 56 3.41 -15.96 8.40
CA SER A 56 4.27 -15.11 7.57
C SER A 56 3.77 -15.11 6.12
N PHE A 57 3.78 -13.95 5.48
CA PHE A 57 3.45 -13.77 4.08
C PHE A 57 4.73 -13.57 3.27
N ALA A 58 4.65 -13.84 1.96
CA ALA A 58 5.72 -13.57 1.01
C ALA A 58 5.23 -12.56 -0.02
N TYR A 59 6.07 -11.59 -0.36
CA TYR A 59 5.78 -10.59 -1.38
C TYR A 59 6.98 -10.41 -2.29
N THR A 60 6.75 -10.26 -3.59
CA THR A 60 7.78 -9.96 -4.58
C THR A 60 7.79 -8.47 -4.89
N TYR A 61 8.93 -7.81 -4.68
CA TYR A 61 9.13 -6.42 -5.06
C TYR A 61 10.30 -6.26 -6.04
N GLY A 62 10.15 -5.38 -7.02
CA GLY A 62 11.19 -5.07 -8.01
C GLY A 62 11.63 -6.26 -8.86
N ALA A 63 12.92 -6.34 -9.16
CA ALA A 63 13.54 -7.33 -10.06
C ALA A 63 13.68 -8.75 -9.45
N GLY A 64 12.66 -9.22 -8.72
CA GLY A 64 12.53 -10.62 -8.29
C GLY A 64 12.96 -10.95 -6.86
N GLY A 65 13.11 -9.95 -5.99
CA GLY A 65 13.35 -10.22 -4.56
C GLY A 65 12.06 -10.69 -3.88
N VAL A 66 12.01 -11.95 -3.46
CA VAL A 66 10.96 -12.44 -2.54
C VAL A 66 11.33 -12.01 -1.12
N VAL A 67 10.46 -11.23 -0.49
CA VAL A 67 10.59 -10.81 0.89
C VAL A 67 9.55 -11.53 1.72
N ILE A 68 9.98 -12.11 2.85
CA ILE A 68 9.10 -12.76 3.81
C ILE A 68 8.91 -11.82 4.99
N GLY A 69 7.64 -11.60 5.37
CA GLY A 69 7.27 -10.71 6.45
C GLY A 69 6.21 -11.29 7.37
N THR A 70 6.07 -10.69 8.55
CA THR A 70 4.96 -10.93 9.46
C THR A 70 4.03 -9.73 9.48
N LEU A 71 2.73 -9.98 9.50
CA LEU A 71 1.74 -8.92 9.60
C LEU A 71 1.70 -8.36 11.04
N THR A 72 1.84 -7.04 11.16
CA THR A 72 1.94 -6.32 12.43
C THR A 72 0.99 -5.13 12.41
N ARG A 73 0.43 -4.80 13.56
CA ARG A 73 -0.36 -3.59 13.80
C ARG A 73 0.39 -2.67 14.73
N ASP A 74 0.31 -1.38 14.49
CA ASP A 74 0.76 -0.35 15.42
C ASP A 74 -0.03 0.95 15.18
N THR A 75 0.29 2.00 15.93
CA THR A 75 -0.27 3.33 15.73
C THR A 75 0.55 4.09 14.70
N LEU A 76 -0.10 4.53 13.62
CA LEU A 76 0.50 5.42 12.64
C LEU A 76 0.13 6.87 12.96
N THR A 77 1.14 7.73 13.14
CA THR A 77 0.93 9.18 13.27
C THR A 77 1.09 9.84 11.90
N THR A 78 0.10 10.63 11.50
CA THR A 78 0.08 11.38 10.24
C THR A 78 -0.13 12.86 10.50
N HIS A 79 0.31 13.73 9.59
CA HIS A 79 -0.14 15.11 9.57
C HIS A 79 -1.54 15.16 8.96
N GLY A 80 -2.44 15.95 9.56
CA GLY A 80 -3.76 16.22 9.00
C GLY A 80 -3.74 17.42 8.05
N SER A 81 -4.80 18.23 8.06
CA SER A 81 -4.97 19.34 7.12
C SER A 81 -3.93 20.45 7.23
N SER A 82 -3.14 20.49 8.31
CA SER A 82 -1.99 21.37 8.48
C SER A 82 -0.81 20.61 9.09
N PRO A 83 0.45 21.04 8.85
CA PRO A 83 1.63 20.41 9.46
C PRO A 83 1.61 20.43 10.99
N SER A 84 0.92 21.41 11.58
CA SER A 84 0.77 21.58 13.02
C SER A 84 -0.26 20.65 13.66
N PHE A 85 -1.12 20.00 12.87
CA PHE A 85 -2.14 19.09 13.37
C PHE A 85 -1.75 17.65 13.04
N THR A 86 -1.54 16.83 14.07
CA THR A 86 -1.26 15.40 13.92
C THR A 86 -2.51 14.58 14.20
N ARG A 87 -2.65 13.47 13.49
CA ARG A 87 -3.71 12.47 13.66
C ARG A 87 -3.08 11.11 13.88
N GLU A 88 -3.54 10.44 14.91
CA GLU A 88 -3.19 9.04 15.17
C GLU A 88 -4.20 8.11 14.50
N VAL A 89 -3.67 7.03 13.91
CA VAL A 89 -4.41 5.96 13.28
C VAL A 89 -4.04 4.68 14.01
N PRO A 90 -4.82 4.29 15.03
CA PRO A 90 -4.54 3.09 15.79
C PRO A 90 -4.79 1.84 14.94
N ASN A 91 -4.12 0.73 15.29
CA ASN A 91 -4.26 -0.55 14.62
C ASN A 91 -3.95 -0.51 13.10
N PHE A 92 -3.10 0.42 12.67
CA PHE A 92 -2.59 0.47 11.30
C PHE A 92 -1.74 -0.77 11.04
N CYS A 93 -2.10 -1.52 10.01
CA CYS A 93 -1.56 -2.82 9.68
C CYS A 93 -0.46 -2.70 8.62
N PHE A 94 0.69 -3.31 8.85
CA PHE A 94 1.83 -3.28 7.93
C PHE A 94 2.70 -4.54 8.06
N GLY A 95 3.55 -4.74 7.07
CA GLY A 95 4.51 -5.84 7.06
C GLY A 95 5.79 -5.51 7.82
N CYS A 96 6.16 -6.34 8.80
CA CYS A 96 7.51 -6.35 9.36
C CYS A 96 8.36 -7.38 8.60
N VAL A 97 9.40 -6.92 7.92
CA VAL A 97 10.30 -7.75 7.11
C VAL A 97 11.70 -7.73 7.71
N GLY A 98 12.34 -8.89 7.83
CA GLY A 98 13.63 -9.03 8.52
C GLY A 98 14.84 -8.55 7.71
N SER A 99 14.72 -8.51 6.38
CA SER A 99 15.78 -8.05 5.47
C SER A 99 15.20 -7.66 4.12
N THR A 100 15.73 -6.60 3.52
CA THR A 100 15.34 -6.12 2.20
C THR A 100 16.58 -5.83 1.36
N TYR A 101 16.44 -5.94 0.03
CA TYR A 101 17.53 -5.63 -0.90
C TYR A 101 17.32 -4.22 -1.48
N ARG A 102 18.24 -3.29 -1.20
CA ARG A 102 18.24 -1.90 -1.73
C ARG A 102 17.03 -1.04 -1.35
N GLU A 103 16.35 -1.33 -0.24
CA GLU A 103 15.24 -0.50 0.26
C GLU A 103 15.72 0.34 1.46
N PRO A 104 15.46 1.67 1.49
CA PRO A 104 16.12 2.56 2.43
C PRO A 104 15.75 2.34 3.90
N ILE A 105 14.52 1.88 4.19
CA ILE A 105 14.04 1.48 5.54
C ILE A 105 12.64 0.82 5.48
N GLY A 106 11.92 0.92 4.37
CA GLY A 106 10.59 0.33 4.17
C GLY A 106 9.90 0.90 2.93
N ILE A 107 8.69 0.40 2.64
CA ILE A 107 7.89 0.80 1.48
C ILE A 107 6.47 1.17 1.94
N ALA A 108 5.97 2.32 1.47
CA ALA A 108 4.58 2.70 1.63
C ALA A 108 3.78 2.29 0.38
N GLY A 109 2.90 1.31 0.51
CA GLY A 109 2.06 0.84 -0.59
C GLY A 109 0.86 1.74 -0.83
N PHE A 110 0.78 2.34 -2.02
CA PHE A 110 -0.35 3.18 -2.46
C PHE A 110 -1.34 2.46 -3.37
N GLY A 111 -1.27 1.14 -3.50
CA GLY A 111 -2.19 0.35 -4.31
C GLY A 111 -3.66 0.42 -3.85
N ARG A 112 -4.53 -0.30 -4.54
CA ARG A 112 -5.98 -0.33 -4.27
C ARG A 112 -6.44 -1.47 -3.37
N GLY A 113 -5.50 -2.26 -2.85
CA GLY A 113 -5.77 -3.34 -1.91
C GLY A 113 -6.12 -2.80 -0.52
N VAL A 114 -6.82 -3.60 0.27
CA VAL A 114 -7.29 -3.23 1.62
C VAL A 114 -6.17 -2.94 2.62
N LEU A 115 -4.99 -3.53 2.41
CA LEU A 115 -3.77 -3.29 3.20
C LEU A 115 -3.00 -2.04 2.76
N SER A 116 -3.41 -1.34 1.71
CA SER A 116 -2.70 -0.13 1.27
C SER A 116 -2.89 1.03 2.23
N LEU A 117 -1.94 1.97 2.22
CA LEU A 117 -2.01 3.19 3.02
C LEU A 117 -3.33 3.97 2.77
N PRO A 118 -3.74 4.30 1.53
CA PRO A 118 -4.99 5.02 1.32
C PRO A 118 -6.23 4.24 1.75
N SER A 119 -6.24 2.91 1.64
CA SER A 119 -7.36 2.07 2.10
C SER A 119 -7.52 2.12 3.62
N GLN A 120 -6.44 1.89 4.36
CA GLN A 120 -6.47 1.87 5.82
C GLN A 120 -6.74 3.26 6.43
N LEU A 121 -6.37 4.34 5.72
CA LEU A 121 -6.71 5.71 6.12
C LEU A 121 -8.15 6.12 5.76
N GLY A 122 -8.89 5.30 5.00
CA GLY A 122 -10.26 5.59 4.57
C GLY A 122 -10.35 6.54 3.37
N PHE A 123 -9.27 6.73 2.62
CA PHE A 123 -9.18 7.68 1.52
C PHE A 123 -9.10 7.03 0.14
N LEU A 124 -9.26 5.71 0.02
CA LEU A 124 -9.19 5.02 -1.28
C LEU A 124 -10.14 5.61 -2.34
N GLN A 125 -11.33 6.05 -1.95
CA GLN A 125 -12.31 6.68 -2.85
C GLN A 125 -12.12 8.20 -2.99
N LYS A 126 -11.30 8.81 -2.13
CA LYS A 126 -10.97 10.25 -2.16
C LYS A 126 -9.73 10.53 -2.99
N GLY A 127 -8.84 9.54 -3.10
CA GLY A 127 -7.60 9.62 -3.85
C GLY A 127 -6.46 10.27 -3.07
N PHE A 128 -5.36 10.45 -3.78
CA PHE A 128 -4.16 11.10 -3.31
C PHE A 128 -3.50 11.81 -4.50
N SER A 129 -2.67 12.82 -4.23
CA SER A 129 -1.87 13.51 -5.22
C SER A 129 -0.43 13.64 -4.73
N HIS A 130 0.51 13.45 -5.66
CA HIS A 130 1.92 13.55 -5.37
C HIS A 130 2.65 14.18 -6.54
N CYS A 131 3.53 15.13 -6.25
CA CYS A 131 4.41 15.73 -7.23
C CYS A 131 5.81 15.12 -7.06
N PHE A 132 6.18 14.15 -7.90
CA PHE A 132 7.51 13.55 -7.79
C PHE A 132 8.61 14.57 -8.09
N LEU A 133 9.65 14.56 -7.26
CA LEU A 133 10.87 15.31 -7.55
C LEU A 133 11.64 14.63 -8.68
N GLY A 134 12.20 15.43 -9.59
CA GLY A 134 13.09 14.89 -10.62
C GLY A 134 14.32 14.21 -10.02
N PHE A 135 14.85 13.20 -10.71
CA PHE A 135 15.95 12.34 -10.25
C PHE A 135 17.18 13.09 -9.71
N LYS A 136 17.48 14.29 -10.25
CA LYS A 136 18.56 15.17 -9.76
C LYS A 136 18.46 15.54 -8.27
N PHE A 137 17.27 15.45 -7.68
CA PHE A 137 17.00 15.77 -6.28
C PHE A 137 16.83 14.54 -5.40
N ALA A 138 16.94 13.32 -5.95
CA ALA A 138 16.65 12.06 -5.23
C ALA A 138 17.47 11.90 -3.93
N ASN A 139 18.69 12.44 -3.90
CA ASN A 139 19.59 12.35 -2.75
C ASN A 139 19.72 13.67 -1.97
N ASN A 140 18.85 14.67 -2.21
CA ASN A 140 18.92 15.96 -1.52
C ASN A 140 17.85 16.05 -0.42
N PRO A 141 18.22 15.88 0.86
CA PRO A 141 17.26 15.88 1.97
C PRO A 141 16.63 17.25 2.24
N ASN A 142 17.17 18.33 1.66
CA ASN A 142 16.66 19.69 1.85
C ASN A 142 15.51 20.03 0.89
N ILE A 143 15.20 19.15 -0.08
CA ILE A 143 14.14 19.34 -1.06
C ILE A 143 13.12 18.24 -0.83
N SER A 144 11.87 18.64 -0.58
CA SER A 144 10.75 17.73 -0.44
C SER A 144 9.61 18.17 -1.35
N SER A 145 8.76 17.22 -1.72
CA SER A 145 7.52 17.48 -2.42
C SER A 145 6.33 16.95 -1.63
N PRO A 146 5.17 17.61 -1.73
CA PRO A 146 4.01 17.20 -0.96
C PRO A 146 3.42 15.88 -1.49
N LEU A 147 2.98 15.05 -0.56
CA LEU A 147 2.07 13.93 -0.77
C LEU A 147 0.80 14.25 0.01
N VAL A 148 -0.31 14.43 -0.71
CA VAL A 148 -1.60 14.80 -0.12
C VAL A 148 -2.57 13.65 -0.31
N ILE A 149 -3.25 13.24 0.76
CA ILE A 149 -4.21 12.13 0.74
C ILE A 149 -5.57 12.66 1.19
N GLY A 150 -6.64 12.26 0.50
CA GLY A 150 -8.00 12.68 0.82
C GLY A 150 -8.48 13.88 0.01
N ASP A 151 -9.48 14.60 0.53
CA ASP A 151 -10.20 15.66 -0.21
C ASP A 151 -9.30 16.81 -0.69
N LEU A 152 -8.21 17.10 0.03
CA LEU A 152 -7.26 18.13 -0.38
C LEU A 152 -6.47 17.76 -1.64
N ALA A 153 -6.40 16.47 -2.02
CA ALA A 153 -5.68 16.01 -3.20
C ALA A 153 -6.25 16.58 -4.52
N ILE A 154 -7.54 16.92 -4.53
CA ILE A 154 -8.27 17.46 -5.69
C ILE A 154 -8.58 18.97 -5.54
N SER A 155 -8.09 19.61 -4.48
CA SER A 155 -8.45 21.00 -4.15
C SER A 155 -7.93 22.04 -5.15
N SER A 156 -6.86 21.74 -5.90
CA SER A 156 -6.30 22.59 -6.95
C SER A 156 -7.02 22.37 -8.30
N ASN A 157 -8.33 22.54 -8.29
CA ASN A 157 -9.26 21.99 -9.29
C ASN A 157 -9.17 22.66 -10.69
N ASP A 158 -8.49 23.79 -10.84
CA ASP A 158 -8.62 24.64 -12.03
C ASP A 158 -7.94 24.09 -13.30
N HIS A 159 -7.04 23.10 -13.17
CA HIS A 159 -6.25 22.57 -14.31
C HIS A 159 -6.15 21.04 -14.36
N LEU A 160 -6.93 20.32 -13.57
CA LEU A 160 -6.90 18.86 -13.56
C LEU A 160 -7.72 18.28 -14.72
N GLN A 161 -7.11 17.35 -15.45
CA GLN A 161 -7.81 16.53 -16.44
C GLN A 161 -7.98 15.12 -15.90
N PHE A 162 -9.17 14.54 -16.09
CA PHE A 162 -9.52 13.24 -15.53
C PHE A 162 -9.78 12.22 -16.63
N THR A 163 -9.45 10.97 -16.34
CA THR A 163 -9.83 9.80 -17.13
C THR A 163 -10.37 8.73 -16.20
N SER A 164 -11.17 7.81 -16.74
CA SER A 164 -11.74 6.71 -15.97
C SER A 164 -10.66 5.70 -15.56
N LEU A 165 -10.61 5.38 -14.26
CA LEU A 165 -9.77 4.29 -13.76
C LEU A 165 -10.37 2.94 -14.15
N LEU A 166 -9.57 2.13 -14.84
CA LEU A 166 -9.93 0.78 -15.24
C LEU A 166 -9.65 -0.23 -14.11
N LYS A 167 -10.27 -1.41 -14.19
CA LYS A 167 -10.04 -2.54 -13.29
C LYS A 167 -9.56 -3.72 -14.10
N ASN A 168 -8.42 -4.29 -13.72
CA ASN A 168 -7.95 -5.56 -14.25
C ASN A 168 -8.36 -6.68 -13.28
N PRO A 169 -9.18 -7.67 -13.68
CA PRO A 169 -9.57 -8.78 -12.82
C PRO A 169 -8.39 -9.62 -12.31
N MET A 170 -7.29 -9.71 -13.08
CA MET A 170 -6.10 -10.48 -12.70
C MET A 170 -5.25 -9.74 -11.66
N TYR A 171 -5.19 -8.42 -11.74
CA TYR A 171 -4.39 -7.59 -10.85
C TYR A 171 -5.17 -6.36 -10.37
N PRO A 172 -6.23 -6.54 -9.55
CA PRO A 172 -7.17 -5.47 -9.22
C PRO A 172 -6.58 -4.34 -8.36
N ASN A 173 -5.42 -4.59 -7.75
CA ASN A 173 -4.75 -3.67 -6.82
C ASN A 173 -3.95 -2.56 -7.52
N TYR A 174 -3.73 -2.64 -8.84
CA TYR A 174 -3.01 -1.61 -9.60
C TYR A 174 -3.96 -0.53 -10.16
N TYR A 175 -3.37 0.61 -10.51
CA TYR A 175 -4.06 1.70 -11.22
C TYR A 175 -3.88 1.51 -12.72
N TYR A 176 -4.98 1.33 -13.43
CA TYR A 176 -5.01 1.23 -14.89
C TYR A 176 -5.79 2.40 -15.46
N ILE A 177 -5.33 2.93 -16.58
CA ILE A 177 -6.02 3.94 -17.37
C ILE A 177 -6.20 3.43 -18.79
N GLY A 178 -7.27 3.89 -19.46
CA GLY A 178 -7.46 3.67 -20.88
C GLY A 178 -6.61 4.66 -21.67
N LEU A 179 -5.72 4.15 -22.51
CA LEU A 179 -4.99 4.95 -23.48
C LEU A 179 -5.53 4.57 -24.87
N GLU A 180 -5.93 5.57 -25.66
CA GLU A 180 -6.50 5.35 -26.99
C GLU A 180 -5.45 5.49 -28.09
N ALA A 181 -4.58 6.50 -27.98
CA ALA A 181 -3.51 6.73 -28.93
C ALA A 181 -2.34 7.47 -28.29
N ILE A 182 -1.16 7.31 -28.89
CA ILE A 182 0.03 8.10 -28.59
C ILE A 182 0.41 8.87 -29.86
N THR A 183 0.53 10.20 -29.72
CA THR A 183 0.99 11.05 -30.82
C THR A 183 2.42 11.53 -30.53
N VAL A 184 3.33 11.31 -31.47
CA VAL A 184 4.71 11.79 -31.41
C VAL A 184 4.99 12.66 -32.64
N GLY A 185 5.17 13.96 -32.43
CA GLY A 185 5.25 14.93 -33.53
C GLY A 185 3.93 14.97 -34.31
N GLN A 186 3.98 14.67 -35.61
CA GLN A 186 2.80 14.54 -36.48
C GLN A 186 2.34 13.08 -36.68
N CYS A 187 3.01 12.10 -36.07
CA CYS A 187 2.66 10.69 -36.21
C CYS A 187 1.68 10.26 -35.12
N HIS A 188 0.51 9.77 -35.52
CA HIS A 188 -0.50 9.17 -34.65
C HIS A 188 -0.35 7.65 -34.68
N CYS A 189 -0.04 7.04 -33.53
CA CYS A 189 0.00 5.59 -33.38
C CYS A 189 -1.14 5.17 -32.45
N ASP A 190 -2.08 4.37 -32.97
CA ASP A 190 -3.12 3.76 -32.14
C ASP A 190 -2.45 2.90 -31.06
N SER A 191 -2.81 3.12 -29.79
CA SER A 191 -2.21 2.40 -28.66
C SER A 191 -3.28 1.66 -27.86
N GLY A 192 -2.91 0.47 -27.36
CA GLY A 192 -3.74 -0.30 -26.44
C GLY A 192 -3.52 0.10 -24.97
N ALA A 193 -4.06 -0.71 -24.05
CA ALA A 193 -3.99 -0.46 -22.61
C ALA A 193 -2.54 -0.27 -22.11
N PHE A 194 -2.29 0.85 -21.42
CA PHE A 194 -0.97 1.21 -20.89
C PHE A 194 -0.93 1.03 -19.37
N LYS A 195 0.13 0.40 -18.86
CA LYS A 195 0.40 0.31 -17.42
C LYS A 195 1.38 1.43 -17.06
N PRO A 196 0.96 2.51 -16.38
CA PRO A 196 1.90 3.49 -15.87
C PRO A 196 2.73 2.83 -14.76
N GLU A 197 4.02 2.61 -15.01
CA GLU A 197 4.99 2.25 -13.96
C GLU A 197 5.53 3.55 -13.35
N GLY A 198 5.00 3.91 -12.18
CA GLY A 198 5.65 4.88 -11.32
C GLY A 198 6.82 4.21 -10.60
N VAL A 199 7.96 4.89 -10.58
CA VAL A 199 9.11 4.55 -9.71
C VAL A 199 8.69 4.69 -8.25
#